data_AF-A0A7N0UJI9-F1
#
_entry.id   AF-A0A7N0UJI9-F1
#
_cell.length_a   1.000
_cell.length_b   1.000
_cell.length_c   1.000
_cell.angle_alpha   90.00
_cell.angle_beta   90.00
_cell.angle_gamma   90.00
#
_symmetry.space_group_name_H-M   'P 1'
#
loop_
_entity.id
_entity.type
_entity.pdbx_description
1 polymer ?
#
loop_
_entity_poly.entity_id
_entity_poly.type
_entity_poly.pdbx_seq_one_letter_code
_entity_poly.pdbx_strand_id
1 'polypeptide(L)'
;MFTSKRSIIAAFLLHLVLSARQAECGVKVEIVNYIPWDDPVLVTCSEKHKVLGDPVPLGLHASYEFSCHKSLFGGGSCKCEVKWGDTVRYFDAYRQRRDQSLCGGKCRWYLFLSGPALADASSPHDNPSFKVYYDWGEA
;
A
#
# COMPACT_ATOMS: atom_id res chain seq x y z
N MET A 1 21.50 -46.99 16.24
CA MET A 1 20.37 -46.19 15.73
C MET A 1 20.94 -45.15 14.77
N PHE A 2 21.06 -45.49 13.49
CA PHE A 2 21.72 -44.65 12.48
C PHE A 2 20.68 -43.81 11.76
N THR A 3 20.54 -42.53 12.13
CA THR A 3 19.84 -41.57 11.26
C THR A 3 20.66 -41.39 9.99
N SER A 4 20.13 -41.89 8.87
CA SER A 4 20.75 -41.76 7.55
C SER A 4 20.97 -40.28 7.22
N LYS A 5 22.16 -39.93 6.70
CA LYS A 5 22.49 -38.56 6.24
C LYS A 5 21.43 -37.98 5.30
N ARG A 6 20.75 -38.84 4.54
CA ARG A 6 19.65 -38.48 3.63
C ARG A 6 18.42 -37.96 4.38
N SER A 7 18.11 -38.53 5.54
CA SER A 7 17.00 -38.10 6.40
C SER A 7 17.25 -36.74 7.05
N ILE A 8 18.51 -36.45 7.40
CA ILE A 8 18.91 -35.14 7.95
C ILE A 8 18.79 -34.05 6.88
N ILE A 9 19.26 -34.32 5.66
CA ILE A 9 19.16 -33.39 4.52
C ILE A 9 17.69 -33.12 4.17
N ALA A 10 16.86 -34.17 4.12
CA ALA A 10 15.43 -34.02 3.85
C ALA A 10 14.72 -33.19 4.92
N ALA A 11 15.04 -33.39 6.21
CA ALA A 11 14.49 -32.60 7.30
C ALA A 11 14.94 -31.12 7.24
N PHE A 12 16.20 -30.85 6.90
CA PHE A 12 16.71 -29.49 6.72
C PHE A 12 16.05 -28.77 5.54
N LEU A 13 15.92 -29.45 4.39
CA LEU A 13 15.22 -28.89 3.23
C LEU A 13 13.73 -28.64 3.52
N LEU A 14 13.07 -29.54 4.23
CA LEU A 14 11.68 -29.37 4.65
C LEU A 14 11.53 -28.19 5.62
N HIS A 15 12.46 -28.01 6.56
CA HIS A 15 12.49 -26.84 7.45
C HIS A 15 12.74 -25.52 6.69
N LEU A 16 13.63 -25.52 5.68
CA LEU A 16 13.86 -24.36 4.82
C LEU A 16 12.61 -24.00 4.00
N VAL A 17 11.87 -24.99 3.48
CA VAL A 17 10.61 -24.75 2.74
C VAL A 17 9.49 -24.28 3.67
N LEU A 18 9.40 -24.81 4.89
CA LEU A 18 8.42 -24.37 5.90
C LEU A 18 8.71 -22.96 6.43
N SER A 19 9.97 -22.58 6.59
CA SER A 19 10.38 -21.22 6.97
C SER A 19 10.32 -20.21 5.81
N ALA A 20 10.27 -20.70 4.57
CA ALA A 20 10.02 -19.89 3.37
C ALA A 20 8.55 -19.49 3.19
N ARG A 21 7.65 -19.81 4.14
CA ARG A 21 6.43 -19.01 4.33
C ARG A 21 6.83 -17.64 4.86
N GLN A 22 7.45 -16.88 3.97
CA GLN A 22 7.88 -15.52 4.17
C GLN A 22 6.70 -14.77 4.78
N ALA A 23 6.93 -14.15 5.93
CA ALA A 23 6.21 -12.95 6.25
C ALA A 23 6.29 -12.07 5.00
N GLU A 24 5.19 -11.94 4.28
CA GLU A 24 5.09 -11.01 3.17
C GLU A 24 5.24 -9.63 3.82
N CYS A 25 6.48 -9.12 3.81
CA CYS A 25 6.84 -7.82 4.36
C CYS A 25 6.22 -6.73 3.47
N GLY A 26 4.90 -6.58 3.53
CA GLY A 26 4.18 -5.50 2.88
C GLY A 26 4.48 -4.15 3.55
N VAL A 27 4.30 -3.07 2.83
CA VAL A 27 4.03 -1.75 3.42
C VAL A 27 2.54 -1.60 3.60
N LYS A 28 2.13 -1.20 4.80
CA LYS A 28 0.75 -0.77 5.02
C LYS A 28 0.51 0.57 4.34
N VAL A 29 -0.56 0.66 3.59
CA VAL A 29 -1.01 1.90 2.97
C VAL A 29 -2.39 2.19 3.52
N GLU A 30 -2.56 3.39 4.07
CA GLU A 30 -3.85 3.92 4.49
C GLU A 30 -4.19 5.12 3.61
N ILE A 31 -5.41 5.14 3.10
CA ILE A 31 -5.97 6.24 2.31
C ILE A 31 -7.13 6.83 3.10
N VAL A 32 -7.13 8.14 3.30
CA VAL A 32 -8.19 8.89 3.97
C VAL A 32 -8.80 9.88 2.98
N ASN A 33 -10.12 9.86 2.85
CA ASN A 33 -10.82 10.73 1.91
C ASN A 33 -11.08 12.12 2.50
N TYR A 34 -10.59 13.17 1.84
CA TYR A 34 -10.88 14.58 2.13
C TYR A 34 -11.43 15.32 0.90
N ILE A 35 -11.88 14.59 -0.12
CA ILE A 35 -12.56 15.16 -1.29
C ILE A 35 -14.00 15.47 -0.87
N PRO A 36 -14.42 16.74 -0.85
CA PRO A 36 -15.77 17.12 -0.45
C PRO A 36 -16.73 16.91 -1.63
N TRP A 37 -17.17 15.67 -1.79
CA TRP A 37 -18.15 15.26 -2.80
C TRP A 37 -19.37 14.64 -2.11
N ASP A 38 -20.55 14.81 -2.71
CA ASP A 38 -21.81 14.32 -2.11
C ASP A 38 -21.89 12.79 -2.08
N ASP A 39 -21.35 12.14 -3.11
CA ASP A 39 -21.23 10.68 -3.19
C ASP A 39 -19.87 10.17 -2.68
N PRO A 40 -19.80 8.92 -2.18
CA PRO A 40 -18.55 8.28 -1.82
C PRO A 40 -17.55 8.27 -2.99
N VAL A 41 -16.29 8.54 -2.66
CA VAL A 41 -15.17 8.37 -3.60
C VAL A 41 -14.88 6.88 -3.74
N LEU A 42 -14.81 6.38 -4.97
CA LEU A 42 -14.43 4.99 -5.23
C LEU A 42 -12.91 4.89 -5.39
N VAL A 43 -12.28 4.02 -4.62
CA VAL A 43 -10.83 3.77 -4.69
C VAL A 43 -10.58 2.34 -5.16
N THR A 44 -9.83 2.19 -6.24
CA THR A 44 -9.41 0.90 -6.78
C THR A 44 -7.89 0.85 -6.86
N CYS A 45 -7.25 -0.03 -6.10
CA CYS A 45 -5.80 -0.13 -6.07
C CYS A 45 -5.30 -1.36 -6.83
N SER A 46 -4.09 -1.29 -7.37
CA SER A 46 -3.45 -2.37 -8.11
C SER A 46 -1.96 -2.45 -7.83
N GLU A 47 -1.41 -3.65 -7.93
CA GLU A 47 0.02 -3.93 -7.88
C GLU A 47 0.42 -4.76 -9.09
N LYS A 48 1.47 -4.34 -9.83
CA LYS A 48 1.97 -5.07 -11.02
C LYS A 48 0.85 -5.55 -11.95
N HIS A 49 -0.14 -4.68 -12.20
CA HIS A 49 -1.33 -4.92 -13.05
C HIS A 49 -2.40 -5.86 -12.46
N LYS A 50 -2.25 -6.31 -11.21
CA LYS A 50 -3.29 -7.06 -10.49
C LYS A 50 -4.06 -6.11 -9.58
N VAL A 51 -5.37 -6.06 -9.73
CA VAL A 51 -6.24 -5.30 -8.82
C VAL A 51 -6.21 -5.93 -7.42
N LEU A 52 -6.05 -5.08 -6.42
CA LEU A 52 -6.04 -5.43 -5.00
C LEU A 52 -7.49 -5.37 -4.47
N GLY A 53 -8.30 -6.37 -4.83
CA GLY A 53 -9.69 -6.48 -4.38
C GLY A 53 -10.69 -5.71 -5.25
N ASP A 54 -11.88 -5.49 -4.70
CA ASP A 54 -12.96 -4.74 -5.35
C ASP A 54 -12.84 -3.22 -5.10
N PRO A 55 -13.46 -2.35 -5.93
CA PRO A 55 -13.53 -0.92 -5.67
C PRO A 55 -14.12 -0.60 -4.29
N VAL A 56 -13.46 0.26 -3.52
CA VAL A 56 -13.84 0.61 -2.15
C VAL A 56 -14.51 1.99 -2.11
N PRO A 57 -15.78 2.09 -1.68
CA PRO A 57 -16.43 3.38 -1.47
C PRO A 57 -15.99 4.04 -0.15
N LEU A 58 -15.48 5.26 -0.24
CA LEU A 58 -15.05 6.08 0.89
C LEU A 58 -15.89 7.34 0.99
N GLY A 59 -16.71 7.42 2.04
CA GLY A 59 -17.35 8.67 2.45
C GLY A 59 -16.32 9.70 2.92
N LEU A 60 -16.75 10.94 3.14
CA LEU A 60 -15.88 12.00 3.64
C LEU A 60 -15.27 11.60 4.99
N HIS A 61 -13.95 11.77 5.13
CA HIS A 61 -13.11 11.37 6.27
C HIS A 61 -13.04 9.86 6.56
N ALA A 62 -13.67 9.02 5.74
CA ALA A 62 -13.50 7.57 5.84
C ALA A 62 -12.10 7.15 5.35
N SER A 63 -11.61 6.03 5.88
CA SER A 63 -10.32 5.47 5.49
C SER A 63 -10.38 4.02 5.05
N TYR A 64 -9.40 3.63 4.25
CA TYR A 64 -9.16 2.27 3.79
C TYR A 64 -7.68 1.90 3.93
N GLU A 65 -7.40 0.75 4.52
CA GLU A 65 -6.05 0.21 4.70
C GLU A 65 -5.87 -1.07 3.87
N PHE A 66 -4.76 -1.17 3.16
CA PHE A 66 -4.32 -2.36 2.45
C PHE A 66 -2.81 -2.53 2.55
N SER A 67 -2.30 -3.69 2.11
CA SER A 67 -0.87 -3.96 2.07
C SER A 67 -0.36 -3.96 0.64
N CYS A 68 0.73 -3.23 0.41
CA CYS A 68 1.49 -3.25 -0.84
C CYS A 68 2.73 -4.12 -0.68
N HIS A 69 2.99 -5.07 -1.58
CA HIS A 69 4.15 -5.94 -1.47
C HIS A 69 5.44 -5.19 -1.79
N LYS A 70 6.45 -5.38 -0.91
CA LYS A 70 7.82 -4.97 -1.20
C LYS A 70 8.46 -6.01 -2.11
N SER A 71 9.20 -5.53 -3.12
CA SER A 71 10.11 -6.39 -3.87
C SER A 71 11.48 -6.40 -3.20
N LEU A 72 12.12 -7.56 -3.13
CA LEU A 72 13.50 -7.66 -2.63
C LEU A 72 14.50 -6.89 -3.50
N PHE A 73 14.15 -6.61 -4.76
CA PHE A 73 14.99 -5.86 -5.71
C PHE A 73 14.55 -4.41 -5.94
N GLY A 74 13.75 -3.84 -5.02
CA GLY A 74 13.44 -2.40 -5.03
C GLY A 74 12.46 -1.96 -6.12
N GLY A 75 11.61 -2.87 -6.61
CA GLY A 75 10.61 -2.63 -7.65
C GLY A 75 9.15 -2.75 -7.19
N GLY A 76 8.87 -2.75 -5.88
CA GLY A 76 7.49 -2.77 -5.38
C GLY A 76 6.78 -1.45 -5.63
N SER A 77 5.57 -1.50 -6.20
CA SER A 77 4.71 -0.32 -6.33
C SER A 77 3.23 -0.66 -6.35
N CYS A 78 2.42 0.17 -5.69
CA CYS A 78 0.97 0.14 -5.76
C CYS A 78 0.44 1.45 -6.32
N LYS A 79 -0.49 1.34 -7.26
CA LYS A 79 -1.17 2.45 -7.91
C LYS A 79 -2.64 2.40 -7.58
N CYS A 80 -3.25 3.54 -7.30
CA CYS A 80 -4.67 3.62 -7.04
C CYS A 80 -5.33 4.58 -8.02
N GLU A 81 -6.45 4.13 -8.56
CA GLU A 81 -7.45 4.94 -9.25
C GLU A 81 -8.45 5.44 -8.20
N VAL A 82 -8.82 6.72 -8.34
CA VAL A 82 -9.75 7.42 -7.45
C VAL A 82 -10.80 8.06 -8.33
N LYS A 83 -12.07 7.72 -8.09
CA LYS A 83 -13.20 8.21 -8.87
C LYS A 83 -14.22 8.94 -7.99
N TRP A 84 -14.63 10.13 -8.44
CA TRP A 84 -15.74 10.90 -7.86
C TRP A 84 -16.50 11.63 -8.98
N GLY A 85 -17.83 11.48 -9.00
CA GLY A 85 -18.64 11.88 -10.15
C GLY A 85 -18.08 11.29 -11.46
N ASP A 86 -17.90 12.14 -12.46
CA ASP A 86 -17.29 11.79 -13.75
C ASP A 86 -15.76 11.94 -13.77
N THR A 87 -15.15 12.34 -12.65
CA THR A 87 -13.71 12.53 -12.54
C THR A 87 -13.01 11.24 -12.14
N VAL A 88 -11.98 10.86 -12.89
CA VAL A 88 -11.08 9.75 -12.59
C VAL A 88 -9.66 10.30 -12.49
N ARG A 89 -8.97 10.01 -11.40
CA ARG A 89 -7.57 10.39 -11.16
C ARG A 89 -6.77 9.22 -10.65
N TYR A 90 -5.45 9.30 -10.79
CA TYR A 90 -4.53 8.24 -10.37
C TYR A 90 -3.47 8.79 -9.43
N PHE A 91 -2.97 7.94 -8.55
CA PHE A 91 -1.74 8.22 -7.82
C PHE A 91 -0.98 6.95 -7.46
N ASP A 92 0.34 7.11 -7.34
CA ASP A 92 1.22 6.07 -6.82
C ASP A 92 1.09 6.03 -5.29
N ALA A 93 0.26 5.14 -4.74
CA ALA A 93 0.06 4.99 -3.30
C ALA A 93 1.27 4.36 -2.58
N TYR A 94 2.12 3.64 -3.32
CA TYR A 94 3.43 3.25 -2.83
C TYR A 94 4.42 3.07 -3.99
N ARG A 95 5.63 3.57 -3.83
CA ARG A 95 6.81 3.27 -4.65
C ARG A 95 7.99 3.04 -3.75
N GLN A 96 8.50 1.81 -3.72
CA GLN A 96 9.52 1.39 -2.75
C GLN A 96 10.73 2.33 -2.69
N ARG A 97 11.26 2.76 -3.84
CA ARG A 97 12.42 3.68 -3.88
C ARG A 97 12.11 5.09 -3.38
N ARG A 98 10.86 5.54 -3.51
CA ARG A 98 10.42 6.89 -3.12
C ARG A 98 10.02 6.93 -1.64
N ASP A 99 9.27 5.92 -1.21
CA ASP A 99 8.46 6.00 0.01
C ASP A 99 9.00 5.22 1.19
N GLN A 100 9.91 4.26 0.97
CA GLN A 100 10.39 3.39 2.04
C GLN A 100 10.99 4.17 3.22
N SER A 101 11.72 5.26 2.96
CA SER A 101 12.27 6.14 3.99
C SER A 101 11.29 7.20 4.49
N LEU A 102 10.22 7.48 3.73
CA LEU A 102 9.24 8.52 4.08
C LEU A 102 8.19 7.99 5.05
N CYS A 103 7.73 6.76 4.83
CA CYS A 103 6.57 6.19 5.51
C CYS A 103 6.89 5.45 6.81
N GLY A 104 8.15 5.13 7.11
CA GLY A 104 8.51 4.45 8.36
C GLY A 104 7.81 3.10 8.61
N GLY A 105 7.28 2.45 7.56
CA GLY A 105 6.53 1.19 7.65
C GLY A 105 5.04 1.29 7.29
N LYS A 106 4.43 2.47 7.37
CA LYS A 106 3.04 2.73 6.97
C LYS A 106 2.92 4.06 6.23
N CYS A 107 2.47 4.03 4.97
CA CYS A 107 2.19 5.25 4.21
C CYS A 107 0.75 5.69 4.47
N ARG A 108 0.55 6.90 4.98
CA ARG A 108 -0.78 7.47 5.18
C ARG A 108 -1.02 8.61 4.20
N TRP A 109 -2.01 8.45 3.35
CA TRP A 109 -2.37 9.37 2.28
C TRP A 109 -3.70 10.04 2.58
N TYR A 110 -3.78 11.34 2.28
CA TYR A 110 -4.98 12.14 2.40
C TYR A 110 -5.33 12.66 1.02
N LEU A 111 -6.54 12.35 0.54
CA LEU A 111 -6.96 12.70 -0.81
C LEU A 111 -7.71 14.02 -0.79
N PHE A 112 -7.15 15.05 -1.41
CA PHE A 112 -7.80 16.34 -1.61
C PHE A 112 -8.11 16.56 -3.09
N LEU A 113 -9.03 17.48 -3.40
CA LEU A 113 -9.29 17.87 -4.80
C LEU A 113 -8.01 18.30 -5.54
N SER A 114 -7.11 19.00 -4.84
CA SER A 114 -5.83 19.47 -5.39
C SER A 114 -4.80 18.36 -5.62
N GLY A 115 -4.94 17.21 -4.98
CA GLY A 115 -3.95 16.12 -5.06
C GLY A 115 -3.84 15.31 -3.77
N PRO A 116 -3.18 14.14 -3.83
CA PRO A 116 -2.88 13.34 -2.65
C PRO A 116 -1.71 13.93 -1.84
N ALA A 117 -1.87 13.95 -0.52
CA ALA A 117 -0.83 14.36 0.41
C ALA A 117 -0.36 13.18 1.26
N LEU A 118 0.97 13.00 1.36
CA LEU A 118 1.59 12.01 2.23
C LEU A 118 1.83 12.64 3.60
N ALA A 119 1.27 12.05 4.64
CA ALA A 119 1.51 12.49 6.02
C ALA A 119 2.92 12.15 6.49
N ASP A 120 3.43 12.94 7.44
CA ASP A 120 4.60 12.56 8.20
C ASP A 120 4.31 11.28 9.00
N ALA A 121 5.24 10.32 9.00
CA ALA A 121 5.09 9.03 9.67
C ALA A 121 4.85 9.16 11.18
N SER A 122 5.32 10.24 11.81
CA SER A 122 5.14 10.53 13.23
C SER A 122 3.86 11.31 13.55
N SER A 123 3.12 11.74 12.53
CA SER A 123 2.01 12.65 12.71
C SER A 123 0.75 11.97 13.26
N PRO A 124 0.03 12.61 14.21
CA PRO A 124 -1.25 12.08 14.71
C PRO A 124 -2.31 12.04 13.61
N HIS A 125 -3.29 11.14 13.77
CA HIS A 125 -4.37 11.00 12.80
C HIS A 125 -5.30 12.22 12.75
N ASP A 126 -5.61 12.80 13.92
CA ASP A 126 -6.62 13.87 14.05
C ASP A 126 -6.11 15.24 13.60
N ASN A 127 -4.79 15.43 13.57
CA ASN A 127 -4.15 16.68 13.13
C ASN A 127 -2.88 16.37 12.31
N PRO A 128 -3.05 15.89 11.07
CA PRO A 128 -1.95 15.43 10.27
C PRO A 128 -1.08 16.60 9.78
N SER A 129 0.23 16.44 9.95
CA SER A 129 1.26 17.21 9.28
C SER A 129 1.66 16.48 8.01
N PHE A 130 1.75 17.20 6.91
CA PHE A 130 2.07 16.63 5.61
C PHE A 130 3.54 16.80 5.27
N LYS A 131 4.16 15.71 4.80
CA LYS A 131 5.56 15.70 4.39
C LYS A 131 5.71 16.11 2.93
N VAL A 132 4.80 15.63 2.07
CA VAL A 132 4.85 15.87 0.62
C VAL A 132 3.44 15.95 0.06
N TYR A 133 3.22 16.88 -0.86
CA TYR A 133 2.03 16.95 -1.70
C TYR A 133 2.42 16.49 -3.11
N TYR A 134 1.53 15.74 -3.75
CA TYR A 134 1.70 15.31 -5.14
C TYR A 134 0.52 15.79 -5.97
N ASP A 135 0.77 16.04 -7.24
CA ASP A 135 -0.29 16.24 -8.22
C ASP A 135 -0.97 14.91 -8.53
N TRP A 136 -2.23 14.98 -8.95
CA TRP A 136 -2.89 13.84 -9.55
C TRP A 136 -2.19 13.41 -10.84
N GLY A 137 -2.05 12.11 -11.04
CA GLY A 137 -1.70 11.55 -12.33
C GLY A 137 -2.89 11.57 -13.30
N GLU A 138 -2.57 11.62 -14.60
CA GLU A 138 -3.51 11.36 -15.68
C GLU A 138 -3.44 9.89 -16.13
N ALA A 139 -4.46 9.44 -16.86
CA ALA A 139 -4.58 8.06 -17.37
C ALA A 139 -3.49 7.72 -18.38
#